data_AF-A0A820Y8Q0-F1
#
_entry.id   AF-A0A820Y8Q0-F1
#
_cell.length_a   1.000
_cell.length_b   1.000
_cell.length_c   1.000
_cell.angle_alpha   90.00
_cell.angle_beta   90.00
_cell.angle_gamma   90.00
#
_symmetry.space_group_name_H-M   'P 1'
#
loop_
_entity.id
_entity.type
_entity.pdbx_description
1 polymer ?
#
loop_
_entity_poly.entity_id
_entity_poly.type
_entity_poly.pdbx_seq_one_letter_code
_entity_poly.pdbx_strand_id
1 'polypeptide(L)'
;MVFVLVDKEFIEERRRSLKRYLQIVCRHPTICETEIIKFFLTYQGTSCGDNMKATFKNALDEFSCEPPTSSSSIDRIERHEEDSTGIRMFHISQTHISFLQLQFSQIRTYLKNINERNFKTADEYLAIEKSLQLISTDSTRIERWATGLNDYWPTIQSGLVEIPVEINAVAERINEECKHEDEVINDHLDMLIELLQGYKDLCKRFEEALQIEQRAIQKATNQNKRSLTTNESSAK
;
A
#
# COMPACT_ATOMS: atom_id res chain seq x y z
N MET A 1 17.46 -15.12 -22.52
CA MET A 1 16.23 -14.32 -22.72
C MET A 1 15.17 -14.92 -21.83
N VAL A 2 15.03 -14.40 -20.61
CA VAL A 2 14.06 -14.91 -19.64
C VAL A 2 12.73 -14.27 -19.98
N PHE A 3 11.84 -15.02 -20.62
CA PHE A 3 10.43 -14.68 -20.60
C PHE A 3 9.99 -14.84 -19.14
N VAL A 4 9.95 -13.73 -18.40
CA VAL A 4 9.14 -13.66 -17.19
C VAL A 4 7.72 -13.93 -17.68
N LEU A 5 7.24 -15.15 -17.45
CA LEU A 5 5.82 -15.46 -17.60
C LEU A 5 5.11 -14.46 -16.71
N VAL A 6 4.46 -13.48 -17.33
CA VAL A 6 3.74 -12.44 -16.62
C VAL A 6 2.58 -13.14 -15.95
N ASP A 7 2.76 -13.46 -14.68
CA ASP A 7 1.76 -14.18 -13.91
C ASP A 7 0.49 -13.35 -13.81
N LYS A 8 -0.67 -13.98 -13.96
CA LYS A 8 -1.96 -13.30 -13.89
C LYS A 8 -2.12 -12.61 -12.54
N GLU A 9 -1.60 -13.23 -11.48
CA GLU A 9 -1.57 -12.67 -10.13
C GLU A 9 -0.76 -11.38 -10.07
N PHE A 10 0.43 -11.35 -10.69
CA PHE A 10 1.26 -10.15 -10.75
C PHE A 10 0.59 -9.00 -11.51
N ILE A 11 -0.08 -9.30 -12.64
CA ILE A 11 -0.82 -8.26 -13.39
C ILE A 11 -1.94 -7.68 -12.54
N GLU A 12 -2.70 -8.53 -11.84
CA GLU A 12 -3.79 -8.09 -10.99
C GLU A 12 -3.31 -7.28 -9.78
N GLU A 13 -2.23 -7.70 -9.11
CA GLU A 13 -1.61 -6.95 -8.01
C GLU A 13 -1.14 -5.56 -8.48
N ARG A 14 -0.51 -5.51 -9.65
CA ARG A 14 -0.10 -4.24 -10.27
C ARG A 14 -1.30 -3.37 -10.64
N ARG A 15 -2.37 -3.96 -11.19
CA ARG A 15 -3.59 -3.22 -11.54
C ARG A 15 -4.26 -2.64 -10.30
N ARG A 16 -4.37 -3.42 -9.21
CA ARG A 16 -4.95 -2.99 -7.92
C ARG A 16 -4.12 -1.85 -7.31
N SER A 17 -2.80 -1.98 -7.24
CA SER A 17 -1.92 -0.92 -6.72
C SER A 17 -1.98 0.37 -7.54
N LEU A 18 -1.95 0.28 -8.89
CA LEU A 18 -2.10 1.46 -9.75
C LEU A 18 -3.46 2.15 -9.57
N LYS A 19 -4.54 1.38 -9.41
CA LYS A 19 -5.88 1.92 -9.14
C LYS A 19 -5.90 2.69 -7.82
N ARG A 20 -5.33 2.13 -6.75
CA ARG A 20 -5.25 2.79 -5.44
C ARG A 20 -4.39 4.05 -5.49
N TYR A 21 -3.23 3.98 -6.13
CA TYR A 21 -2.36 5.14 -6.35
C TYR A 21 -3.11 6.27 -7.06
N LEU A 22 -3.80 5.97 -8.16
CA LEU A 22 -4.58 6.98 -8.90
C LEU A 22 -5.72 7.54 -8.05
N GLN A 23 -6.39 6.72 -7.24
CA GLN A 23 -7.41 7.19 -6.30
C GLN A 23 -6.84 8.17 -5.27
N ILE A 24 -5.66 7.90 -4.72
CA ILE A 24 -4.99 8.81 -3.77
C ILE A 24 -4.69 10.14 -4.46
N VAL A 25 -4.08 10.09 -5.65
CA VAL A 25 -3.71 11.28 -6.44
C VAL A 25 -4.94 12.13 -6.78
N CYS A 26 -6.02 11.53 -7.28
CA CYS A 26 -7.24 12.23 -7.67
C CYS A 26 -8.05 12.77 -6.48
N ARG A 27 -7.88 12.21 -5.27
CA ARG A 27 -8.54 12.70 -4.05
C ARG A 27 -7.75 13.81 -3.34
N HIS A 28 -6.48 13.97 -3.66
CA HIS A 28 -5.67 15.00 -3.05
C HIS A 28 -6.10 16.40 -3.57
N PRO A 29 -6.42 17.36 -2.69
CA PRO A 29 -7.01 18.64 -3.09
C PRO A 29 -6.12 19.43 -4.06
N THR A 30 -4.80 19.48 -3.82
CA THR A 30 -3.87 20.24 -4.67
C THR A 30 -3.41 19.47 -5.91
N ILE A 31 -2.99 18.21 -5.76
CA ILE A 31 -2.39 17.41 -6.84
C ILE A 31 -3.41 17.14 -7.97
N CYS A 32 -4.67 16.88 -7.64
CA CYS A 32 -5.71 16.61 -8.64
C CYS A 32 -5.95 17.79 -9.60
N GLU A 33 -5.73 19.02 -9.12
CA GLU A 33 -5.94 20.23 -9.92
C GLU A 33 -4.77 20.55 -10.86
N THR A 34 -3.63 19.87 -10.73
CA THR A 34 -2.44 20.12 -11.54
C THR A 34 -2.68 19.83 -13.02
N GLU A 35 -2.09 20.66 -13.89
CA GLU A 35 -2.19 20.46 -15.34
C GLU A 35 -1.59 19.13 -15.80
N ILE A 36 -0.57 18.62 -15.08
CA ILE A 36 0.07 17.33 -15.36
C ILE A 36 -0.93 16.18 -15.21
N ILE A 37 -1.68 16.13 -14.11
CA ILE A 37 -2.67 15.07 -13.86
C ILE A 37 -3.85 15.20 -14.83
N LYS A 38 -4.34 16.42 -15.08
CA LYS A 38 -5.39 16.67 -16.07
C LYS A 38 -4.96 16.22 -17.47
N PHE A 39 -3.73 16.53 -17.88
CA PHE A 39 -3.16 16.08 -19.15
C PHE A 39 -3.07 14.54 -19.20
N PHE A 40 -2.50 13.92 -18.17
CA PHE A 40 -2.36 12.47 -18.10
C PHE A 40 -3.69 11.72 -18.23
N LEU A 41 -4.76 12.23 -17.61
CA LEU A 41 -6.09 11.59 -17.64
C LEU A 41 -6.89 11.88 -18.92
N THR A 42 -6.61 12.97 -19.63
CA THR A 42 -7.40 13.40 -20.80
C THR A 42 -6.70 13.17 -22.14
N TYR A 43 -5.41 12.84 -22.14
CA TYR A 43 -4.64 12.62 -23.35
C TYR A 43 -5.10 11.38 -24.12
N GLN A 44 -5.48 11.57 -25.39
CA GLN A 44 -6.02 10.52 -26.27
C GLN A 44 -5.04 10.07 -27.38
N GLY A 45 -3.78 10.51 -27.35
CA GLY A 45 -2.78 10.16 -28.37
C GLY A 45 -1.93 8.93 -28.02
N THR A 46 -1.07 8.52 -28.96
CA THR A 46 0.02 7.58 -28.67
C THR A 46 1.17 8.30 -27.95
N SER A 47 1.98 7.58 -27.17
CA SER A 47 3.18 8.12 -26.50
C SER A 47 2.93 9.26 -25.50
N CYS A 48 1.94 9.10 -24.62
CA CYS A 48 1.65 10.06 -23.54
C CYS A 48 2.90 10.45 -22.73
N GLY A 49 3.79 9.50 -22.44
CA GLY A 49 4.98 9.74 -21.63
C GLY A 49 5.98 10.71 -22.27
N ASP A 50 6.22 10.61 -23.58
CA ASP A 50 7.17 11.48 -24.28
C ASP A 50 6.62 12.90 -24.41
N ASN A 51 5.32 13.02 -24.71
CA ASN A 51 4.66 14.31 -24.80
C ASN A 51 4.55 14.99 -23.43
N MET A 52 4.26 14.24 -22.37
CA MET A 52 4.22 14.79 -21.01
C MET A 52 5.61 15.30 -20.59
N LYS A 53 6.68 14.55 -20.88
CA LYS A 53 8.06 15.00 -20.64
C LYS A 53 8.42 16.26 -21.43
N ALA A 54 7.95 16.39 -22.68
CA ALA A 54 8.20 17.55 -23.51
C ALA A 54 7.46 18.80 -23.00
N THR A 55 6.17 18.66 -22.68
CA THR A 55 5.30 19.76 -22.23
C THR A 55 5.69 20.27 -20.85
N PHE A 56 6.03 19.38 -19.93
CA PHE A 56 6.32 19.74 -18.53
C PHE A 56 7.82 19.70 -18.19
N LYS A 57 8.70 19.78 -19.19
CA LYS A 57 10.16 19.70 -19.02
C LYS A 57 10.72 20.76 -18.05
N ASN A 58 10.08 21.92 -18.01
CA ASN A 58 10.47 23.06 -17.17
C ASN A 58 9.49 23.32 -16.01
N ALA A 59 8.58 22.39 -15.73
CA ALA A 59 7.77 22.49 -14.52
C ALA A 59 8.73 22.42 -13.33
N LEU A 60 8.84 23.51 -12.58
CA LEU A 60 9.66 23.57 -11.37
C LEU A 60 9.15 22.51 -10.41
N ASP A 61 10.06 21.70 -9.88
CA ASP A 61 9.72 20.85 -8.73
C ASP A 61 9.30 21.79 -7.59
N GLU A 62 8.21 21.49 -6.90
CA GLU A 62 7.70 22.30 -5.79
C GLU A 62 8.73 22.45 -4.64
N PHE A 63 9.74 21.56 -4.62
CA PHE A 63 10.91 21.58 -3.72
C PHE A 63 12.22 22.05 -4.36
N SER A 64 12.22 22.39 -5.66
CA SER A 64 13.35 23.10 -6.25
C SER A 64 13.34 24.50 -5.67
N CYS A 65 14.10 24.71 -4.59
CA CYS A 65 14.42 26.03 -4.08
C CYS A 65 14.95 26.86 -5.25
N GLU A 66 14.16 27.80 -5.74
CA GLU A 66 14.71 28.92 -6.49
C GLU A 66 15.80 29.57 -5.63
N PRO A 67 16.91 30.05 -6.22
CA PRO A 67 17.87 30.86 -5.48
C PRO A 67 17.14 32.02 -4.78
N PRO A 68 17.65 32.54 -3.64
CA PRO A 68 16.92 33.43 -2.75
C PRO A 68 16.60 34.75 -3.47
N THR A 69 15.48 34.79 -4.19
CA THR A 69 15.01 35.97 -4.92
C THR A 69 13.51 35.90 -5.19
N SER A 70 12.72 35.37 -4.26
CA SER A 70 11.29 35.67 -4.20
C SER A 70 10.78 35.48 -2.77
N SER A 71 10.59 36.60 -2.10
CA SER A 71 10.08 36.74 -0.74
C SER A 71 8.59 36.38 -0.63
N SER A 72 8.16 35.20 -1.10
CA SER A 72 6.73 34.85 -1.06
C SER A 72 6.36 33.36 -0.98
N SER A 73 7.31 32.42 -1.02
CA SER A 73 7.01 31.00 -0.80
C SER A 73 7.78 30.37 0.37
N ILE A 74 8.82 31.05 0.87
CA ILE A 74 9.55 30.73 2.12
C ILE A 74 9.05 31.63 3.27
N ASP A 75 7.81 32.14 3.18
CA ASP A 75 7.15 32.96 4.21
C ASP A 75 6.27 32.12 5.15
N ARG A 76 6.51 30.80 5.26
CA ARG A 76 5.73 29.91 6.16
C ARG A 76 6.53 29.20 7.24
N ILE A 77 7.83 29.39 7.26
CA ILE A 77 8.65 29.17 8.45
C ILE A 77 9.40 30.48 8.65
N GLU A 78 8.66 31.53 8.98
CA GLU A 78 9.26 32.79 9.41
C GLU A 78 10.15 32.50 10.64
N ARG A 79 11.46 32.48 10.37
CA ARG A 79 12.50 33.24 11.08
C ARG A 79 12.09 33.70 12.48
N HIS A 80 12.79 33.22 13.50
CA HIS A 80 13.44 33.99 14.57
C HIS A 80 13.67 33.11 15.80
N GLU A 81 14.91 32.70 16.08
CA GLU A 81 15.46 32.31 17.39
C GLU A 81 14.75 31.21 18.25
N GLU A 82 13.61 30.67 17.79
CA GLU A 82 12.81 29.57 18.38
C GLU A 82 12.86 28.28 17.52
N ASP A 83 13.84 28.22 16.62
CA ASP A 83 14.11 27.20 15.58
C ASP A 83 14.10 25.73 16.04
N SER A 84 14.20 25.47 17.35
CA SER A 84 14.13 24.10 17.88
C SER A 84 12.74 23.51 17.77
N THR A 85 11.67 24.30 17.95
CA THR A 85 10.33 23.73 18.15
C THR A 85 9.73 23.20 16.84
N GLY A 86 9.80 23.95 15.74
CA GLY A 86 9.24 23.53 14.44
C GLY A 86 9.97 22.32 13.86
N ILE A 87 11.30 22.36 13.82
CA ILE A 87 12.14 21.24 13.36
C ILE A 87 11.95 20.01 14.25
N ARG A 88 11.84 20.19 15.58
CA ARG A 88 11.55 19.10 16.51
C ARG A 88 10.16 18.49 16.27
N MET A 89 9.12 19.30 16.05
CA MET A 89 7.78 18.80 15.72
C MET A 89 7.77 18.03 14.38
N PHE A 90 8.55 18.47 13.39
CA PHE A 90 8.74 17.73 12.14
C PHE A 90 9.38 16.35 12.40
N HIS A 91 10.47 16.27 13.16
CA HIS A 91 11.10 14.98 13.49
C HIS A 91 10.19 14.07 14.32
N ILE A 92 9.40 14.63 15.24
CA ILE A 92 8.36 13.88 15.98
C ILE A 92 7.34 13.29 14.99
N SER A 93 6.86 14.09 14.04
CA SER A 93 5.94 13.64 12.99
C SER A 93 6.55 12.50 12.15
N GLN A 94 7.79 12.65 11.68
CA GLN A 94 8.52 11.64 10.89
C GLN A 94 8.63 10.29 11.63
N THR A 95 8.95 10.37 12.93
CA THR A 95 9.06 9.20 13.81
C THR A 95 7.70 8.55 13.99
N HIS A 96 6.65 9.35 14.19
CA HIS A 96 5.29 8.86 14.36
C HIS A 96 4.76 8.17 13.10
N ILE A 97 4.98 8.73 11.91
CA ILE A 97 4.58 8.10 10.64
C ILE A 97 5.35 6.81 10.38
N SER A 98 6.64 6.78 10.69
CA SER A 98 7.43 5.54 10.58
C SER A 98 6.89 4.45 11.51
N PHE A 99 6.49 4.82 12.73
CA PHE A 99 5.81 3.93 13.66
C PHE A 99 4.47 3.44 13.11
N LEU A 100 3.60 4.34 12.66
CA LEU A 100 2.29 3.98 12.09
C LEU A 100 2.44 3.04 10.90
N GLN A 101 3.35 3.35 9.96
CA GLN A 101 3.62 2.52 8.80
C GLN A 101 4.02 1.10 9.22
N LEU A 102 4.93 0.98 10.19
CA LEU A 102 5.36 -0.33 10.70
C LEU A 102 4.18 -1.11 11.30
N GLN A 103 3.34 -0.45 12.10
CA GLN A 103 2.19 -1.09 12.73
C GLN A 103 1.15 -1.54 11.70
N PHE A 104 0.80 -0.69 10.72
CA PHE A 104 -0.14 -1.06 9.67
C PHE A 104 0.39 -2.18 8.77
N SER A 105 1.68 -2.17 8.43
CA SER A 105 2.30 -3.28 7.69
C SER A 105 2.28 -4.60 8.47
N GLN A 106 2.47 -4.57 9.79
CA GLN A 106 2.34 -5.74 10.65
C GLN A 106 0.89 -6.27 10.68
N ILE A 107 -0.09 -5.38 10.88
CA ILE A 107 -1.52 -5.73 10.83
C ILE A 107 -1.88 -6.37 9.49
N ARG A 108 -1.44 -5.77 8.38
CA ARG A 108 -1.65 -6.29 7.02
C ARG A 108 -1.06 -7.69 6.85
N THR A 109 0.12 -7.94 7.41
CA THR A 109 0.76 -9.26 7.39
C THR A 109 -0.05 -10.28 8.20
N TYR A 110 -0.55 -9.90 9.39
CA TYR A 110 -1.38 -10.79 10.19
C TYR A 110 -2.69 -11.15 9.49
N LEU A 111 -3.36 -10.19 8.86
CA LEU A 111 -4.58 -10.43 8.10
C LEU A 111 -4.33 -11.31 6.88
N LYS A 112 -3.23 -11.08 6.14
CA LYS A 112 -2.84 -11.97 5.03
C LYS A 112 -2.67 -13.42 5.50
N ASN A 113 -1.97 -13.61 6.61
CA ASN A 113 -1.73 -14.94 7.18
C ASN A 113 -3.04 -15.60 7.67
N ILE A 114 -3.97 -14.82 8.23
CA ILE A 114 -5.29 -15.32 8.61
C ILE A 114 -6.05 -15.78 7.36
N ASN A 115 -6.07 -14.96 6.31
CA ASN A 115 -6.78 -15.25 5.08
C ASN A 115 -6.23 -16.52 4.38
N GLU A 116 -4.91 -16.65 4.30
CA GLU A 116 -4.25 -17.85 3.76
C GLU A 116 -4.60 -19.12 4.53
N ARG A 117 -4.75 -19.03 5.87
CA ARG A 117 -5.22 -20.16 6.67
C ARG A 117 -6.69 -20.46 6.42
N ASN A 118 -7.54 -19.44 6.32
CA ASN A 118 -8.97 -19.62 6.10
C ASN A 118 -9.25 -20.30 4.74
N PHE A 119 -8.49 -19.97 3.69
CA PHE A 119 -8.56 -20.70 2.42
C PHE A 119 -8.24 -22.20 2.60
N LYS A 120 -7.17 -22.53 3.34
CA LYS A 120 -6.84 -23.93 3.65
C LYS A 120 -7.94 -24.60 4.48
N THR A 121 -8.53 -23.89 5.42
CA THR A 121 -9.67 -24.39 6.21
C THR A 121 -10.87 -24.67 5.31
N ALA A 122 -11.16 -23.83 4.31
CA ALA A 122 -12.21 -24.12 3.34
C ALA A 122 -11.91 -25.39 2.51
N ASP A 123 -10.66 -25.58 2.09
CA ASP A 123 -10.22 -26.80 1.40
C ASP A 123 -10.37 -28.06 2.28
N GLU A 124 -10.10 -27.95 3.59
CA GLU A 124 -10.33 -29.02 4.55
C GLU A 124 -11.81 -29.37 4.69
N TYR A 125 -12.70 -28.38 4.75
CA TYR A 125 -14.15 -28.62 4.74
C TYR A 125 -14.61 -29.35 3.46
N LEU A 126 -14.07 -28.99 2.29
CA LEU A 126 -14.34 -29.71 1.03
C LEU A 126 -13.80 -31.15 1.04
N ALA A 127 -12.66 -31.39 1.69
CA ALA A 127 -12.14 -32.75 1.84
C ALA A 127 -13.03 -33.62 2.76
N ILE A 128 -13.57 -33.01 3.83
CA ILE A 128 -14.54 -33.66 4.72
C ILE A 128 -15.83 -33.98 3.95
N GLU A 129 -16.36 -33.02 3.19
CA GLU A 129 -17.55 -33.21 2.36
C GLU A 129 -17.42 -34.41 1.42
N LYS A 130 -16.34 -34.48 0.65
CA LYS A 130 -16.04 -35.62 -0.24
C LYS A 130 -15.95 -36.95 0.50
N SER A 131 -15.34 -36.96 1.69
CA SER A 131 -15.22 -38.16 2.51
C SER A 131 -16.58 -38.65 3.00
N LEU A 132 -17.46 -37.73 3.41
CA LEU A 132 -18.81 -38.06 3.85
C LEU A 132 -19.70 -38.52 2.69
N GLN A 133 -19.56 -37.93 1.50
CA GLN A 133 -20.25 -38.42 0.30
C GLN A 133 -19.83 -39.84 -0.06
N LEU A 134 -18.53 -40.16 0.06
CA LEU A 134 -18.03 -41.51 -0.18
C LEU A 134 -18.63 -42.51 0.82
N ILE A 135 -18.76 -42.13 2.09
CA ILE A 135 -19.38 -42.96 3.12
C ILE A 135 -20.89 -43.11 2.87
N SER A 136 -21.59 -42.02 2.54
CA SER A 136 -23.04 -42.04 2.27
C SER A 136 -23.39 -42.93 1.07
N THR A 137 -22.52 -42.96 0.06
CA THR A 137 -22.71 -43.76 -1.17
C THR A 137 -22.12 -45.16 -1.10
N ASP A 138 -21.55 -45.57 0.04
CA ASP A 138 -20.88 -46.87 0.18
C ASP A 138 -21.86 -48.04 -0.06
N SER A 139 -21.62 -48.78 -1.14
CA SER A 139 -22.41 -49.97 -1.50
C SER A 139 -21.75 -51.29 -1.06
N THR A 140 -20.77 -51.24 -0.16
CA THR A 140 -20.06 -52.42 0.33
C THR A 140 -21.05 -53.41 0.95
N ARG A 141 -21.10 -54.63 0.39
CA ARG A 141 -22.01 -55.68 0.85
C ARG A 141 -21.47 -56.31 2.13
N ILE A 142 -22.11 -56.03 3.26
CA ILE A 142 -21.80 -56.66 4.54
C ILE A 142 -22.67 -57.91 4.68
N GLU A 143 -22.06 -59.06 4.99
CA GLU A 143 -22.80 -60.30 5.20
C GLU A 143 -23.61 -60.26 6.51
N ARG A 144 -24.85 -60.76 6.48
CA ARG A 144 -25.83 -60.66 7.60
C ARG A 144 -25.35 -61.21 8.95
N TRP A 145 -24.40 -62.13 8.95
CA TRP A 145 -23.82 -62.66 10.19
C TRP A 145 -22.88 -61.64 10.87
N ALA A 146 -22.24 -60.76 10.09
CA ALA A 146 -21.29 -59.76 10.61
C ALA A 146 -21.98 -58.60 11.33
N THR A 147 -23.26 -58.33 11.03
CA THR A 147 -24.06 -57.26 11.68
C THR A 147 -25.04 -57.78 12.72
N GLY A 148 -24.97 -59.08 13.08
CA GLY A 148 -25.87 -59.67 14.07
C GLY A 148 -27.35 -59.62 13.67
N LEU A 149 -27.65 -59.83 12.38
CA LEU A 149 -28.98 -59.71 11.76
C LEU A 149 -29.56 -58.28 11.73
N ASN A 150 -28.77 -57.27 12.10
CA ASN A 150 -29.21 -55.88 12.14
C ASN A 150 -28.75 -55.12 10.90
N ASP A 151 -29.63 -54.32 10.31
CA ASP A 151 -29.38 -53.58 9.06
C ASP A 151 -29.77 -52.11 9.22
N TYR A 152 -29.09 -51.41 10.13
CA TYR A 152 -29.27 -49.96 10.35
C TYR A 152 -28.46 -49.10 9.37
N TRP A 153 -27.56 -49.70 8.59
CA TRP A 153 -26.67 -48.96 7.69
C TRP A 153 -27.42 -48.10 6.66
N PRO A 154 -28.46 -48.60 5.95
CA PRO A 154 -29.24 -47.77 5.03
C PRO A 154 -29.90 -46.56 5.70
N THR A 155 -30.36 -46.73 6.95
CA THR A 155 -30.95 -45.62 7.74
C THR A 155 -29.89 -44.57 8.08
N ILE A 156 -28.68 -45.00 8.45
CA ILE A 156 -27.54 -44.11 8.71
C ILE A 156 -27.11 -43.39 7.41
N GLN A 157 -27.01 -44.12 6.29
CA GLN A 157 -26.67 -43.56 4.98
C GLN A 157 -27.66 -42.47 4.56
N SER A 158 -28.96 -42.69 4.77
CA SER A 158 -30.00 -41.69 4.49
C SER A 158 -29.82 -40.42 5.33
N GLY A 159 -29.40 -40.52 6.59
CA GLY A 159 -29.10 -39.36 7.44
C GLY A 159 -27.79 -38.65 7.07
N LEU A 160 -26.86 -39.35 6.42
CA LEU A 160 -25.58 -38.81 5.98
C LEU A 160 -25.65 -38.03 4.65
N VAL A 161 -26.79 -38.01 3.94
CA VAL A 161 -26.91 -37.29 2.67
C VAL A 161 -26.93 -35.77 2.86
N GLU A 162 -27.52 -35.28 3.95
CA GLU A 162 -27.71 -33.84 4.19
C GLU A 162 -26.46 -33.15 4.77
N ILE A 163 -25.69 -33.86 5.61
CA ILE A 163 -24.50 -33.30 6.28
C ILE A 163 -23.43 -32.77 5.31
N PRO A 164 -23.06 -33.48 4.22
CA PRO A 164 -22.12 -32.98 3.23
C PRO A 164 -22.57 -31.66 2.58
N VAL A 165 -23.88 -31.48 2.36
CA VAL A 165 -24.43 -30.25 1.78
C VAL A 165 -24.21 -29.06 2.69
N GLU A 166 -24.46 -29.21 3.98
CA GLU A 166 -24.22 -28.16 4.99
C GLU A 166 -22.73 -27.85 5.13
N ILE A 167 -21.86 -28.87 5.08
CA ILE A 167 -20.41 -28.71 5.14
C ILE A 167 -19.89 -27.96 3.91
N ASN A 168 -20.40 -28.27 2.71
CA ASN A 168 -20.06 -27.51 1.51
C ASN A 168 -20.51 -26.05 1.63
N ALA A 169 -21.71 -25.78 2.17
CA ALA A 169 -22.18 -24.42 2.40
C ALA A 169 -21.27 -23.64 3.36
N VAL A 170 -20.69 -24.30 4.38
CA VAL A 170 -19.68 -23.69 5.25
C VAL A 170 -18.39 -23.36 4.46
N ALA A 171 -17.90 -24.29 3.65
CA ALA A 171 -16.72 -24.06 2.81
C ALA A 171 -16.91 -22.89 1.83
N GLU A 172 -18.08 -22.80 1.19
CA GLU A 172 -18.43 -21.70 0.29
C GLU A 172 -18.44 -20.36 1.01
N ARG A 173 -19.09 -20.27 2.18
CA ARG A 173 -19.10 -19.04 2.99
C ARG A 173 -17.70 -18.59 3.41
N ILE A 174 -16.84 -19.52 3.84
CA ILE A 174 -15.45 -19.20 4.19
C ILE A 174 -14.73 -18.63 2.97
N ASN A 175 -14.87 -19.25 1.80
CA ASN A 175 -14.25 -18.78 0.56
C ASN A 175 -14.74 -17.39 0.13
N GLU A 176 -16.04 -17.11 0.26
CA GLU A 176 -16.60 -15.79 -0.04
C GLU A 176 -16.07 -14.73 0.91
N GLU A 177 -16.02 -15.02 2.21
CA GLU A 177 -15.47 -14.10 3.21
C GLU A 177 -14.00 -13.83 2.95
N CYS A 178 -13.20 -14.86 2.65
CA CYS A 178 -11.78 -14.71 2.32
C CYS A 178 -11.54 -13.79 1.11
N LYS A 179 -12.40 -13.88 0.09
CA LYS A 179 -12.37 -12.99 -1.07
C LYS A 179 -12.75 -11.57 -0.69
N HIS A 180 -13.79 -11.39 0.14
CA HIS A 180 -14.21 -10.08 0.62
C HIS A 180 -13.13 -9.40 1.45
N GLU A 181 -12.51 -10.12 2.39
CA GLU A 181 -11.39 -9.64 3.18
C GLU A 181 -10.22 -9.19 2.29
N ASP A 182 -9.91 -9.97 1.25
CA ASP A 182 -8.84 -9.63 0.31
C ASP A 182 -9.14 -8.41 -0.58
N GLU A 183 -10.37 -8.29 -1.08
CA GLU A 183 -10.74 -7.23 -2.00
C GLU A 183 -11.09 -5.91 -1.32
N VAL A 184 -11.54 -5.94 -0.06
CA VAL A 184 -12.04 -4.74 0.61
C VAL A 184 -11.15 -4.34 1.77
N ILE A 185 -10.91 -5.24 2.72
CA ILE A 185 -10.18 -4.90 3.95
C ILE A 185 -8.70 -4.70 3.63
N ASN A 186 -8.09 -5.64 2.92
CA ASN A 186 -6.70 -5.57 2.52
C ASN A 186 -6.44 -4.38 1.58
N ASP A 187 -7.32 -4.11 0.61
CA ASP A 187 -7.18 -2.94 -0.28
C ASP A 187 -7.26 -1.61 0.48
N HIS A 188 -8.10 -1.48 1.51
CA HIS A 188 -8.15 -0.28 2.35
C HIS A 188 -6.88 -0.11 3.20
N LEU A 189 -6.36 -1.20 3.77
CA LEU A 189 -5.10 -1.16 4.52
C LEU A 189 -3.93 -0.82 3.61
N ASP A 190 -3.87 -1.40 2.41
CA ASP A 190 -2.84 -1.12 1.42
C ASP A 190 -2.90 0.35 0.99
N MET A 191 -4.10 0.92 0.78
CA MET A 191 -4.25 2.36 0.50
C MET A 191 -3.68 3.24 1.62
N LEU A 192 -3.90 2.88 2.89
CA LEU A 192 -3.37 3.63 4.03
C LEU A 192 -1.83 3.51 4.13
N ILE A 193 -1.29 2.30 3.91
CA ILE A 193 0.16 2.06 3.90
C ILE A 193 0.83 2.85 2.77
N GLU A 194 0.23 2.84 1.57
CA GLU A 194 0.70 3.60 0.41
C GLU A 194 0.68 5.12 0.69
N LEU A 195 -0.36 5.64 1.34
CA LEU A 195 -0.44 7.05 1.75
C LEU A 195 0.66 7.41 2.77
N LEU A 196 0.86 6.58 3.80
CA LEU A 196 1.90 6.78 4.80
C LEU A 196 3.31 6.72 4.17
N GLN A 197 3.52 5.82 3.22
CA GLN A 197 4.77 5.74 2.46
C GLN A 197 4.99 7.03 1.64
N GLY A 198 3.96 7.52 0.94
CA GLY A 198 4.02 8.79 0.22
C GLY A 198 4.37 9.98 1.12
N TYR A 199 3.77 10.05 2.32
CA TYR A 199 4.11 11.09 3.29
C TYR A 199 5.55 10.96 3.82
N LYS A 200 6.01 9.74 4.08
CA LYS A 200 7.39 9.49 4.51
C LYS A 200 8.41 9.92 3.45
N ASP A 201 8.12 9.63 2.18
CA ASP A 201 8.97 10.06 1.06
C ASP A 201 8.95 11.59 0.90
N LEU A 202 7.79 12.22 1.11
CA LEU A 202 7.66 13.68 1.16
C LEU A 202 8.53 14.29 2.27
N CYS A 203 8.48 13.74 3.49
CA CYS A 203 9.33 14.19 4.58
C CYS A 203 10.81 14.06 4.25
N LYS A 204 11.22 12.96 3.61
CA LYS A 204 12.61 12.76 3.22
C LYS A 204 13.07 13.82 2.21
N ARG A 205 12.26 14.09 1.19
CA ARG A 205 12.53 15.15 0.20
C ARG A 205 12.60 16.53 0.85
N PHE A 206 11.69 16.81 1.79
CA PHE A 206 11.68 18.06 2.54
C PHE A 206 12.95 18.22 3.38
N GLU A 207 13.38 17.16 4.08
CA GLU A 207 14.62 17.17 4.87
C GLU A 207 15.86 17.39 3.99
N GLU A 208 15.92 16.75 2.82
CA GLU A 208 16.98 16.95 1.84
C GLU A 208 17.03 18.40 1.33
N ALA A 209 15.88 19.01 1.03
CA ALA A 209 15.78 20.41 0.62
C ALA A 209 16.25 21.38 1.73
N LEU A 210 15.82 21.13 2.98
CA LEU A 210 16.17 21.95 4.14
C LEU A 210 17.69 21.89 4.41
N GLN A 211 18.32 20.73 4.25
CA GLN A 211 19.78 20.59 4.34
C GLN A 211 20.52 21.39 3.26
N ILE A 212 19.99 21.46 2.04
CA ILE A 212 20.57 22.25 0.95
C ILE A 212 20.51 23.74 1.29
N GLU A 213 19.36 24.22 1.76
CA GLU A 213 19.16 25.61 2.18
C GLU A 213 20.10 25.99 3.33
N GLN A 214 20.18 25.17 4.38
CA GLN A 214 21.09 25.39 5.51
C GLN A 214 22.55 25.47 5.04
N ARG A 215 22.98 24.60 4.12
CA ARG A 215 24.34 24.65 3.55
C ARG A 215 24.57 25.93 2.74
N ALA A 216 23.57 26.42 2.01
CA ALA A 216 23.66 27.66 1.26
C ALA A 216 23.80 28.88 2.19
N ILE A 217 23.00 28.95 3.26
CA ILE A 217 23.06 29.99 4.28
C ILE A 217 24.42 29.99 5.00
N GLN A 218 24.93 28.80 5.37
CA GLN A 218 26.26 28.67 5.99
C GLN A 218 27.39 29.14 5.06
N LYS A 219 27.28 28.87 3.75
CA LYS A 219 28.26 29.37 2.77
C LYS A 219 28.19 30.89 2.62
N ALA A 220 27.00 31.46 2.51
CA ALA A 220 26.79 32.90 2.39
C ALA A 220 27.27 33.67 3.64
N THR A 221 26.97 33.16 4.84
CA THR A 221 27.44 33.75 6.10
C THR A 221 28.98 33.70 6.23
N ASN A 222 29.61 32.60 5.83
CA ASN A 222 31.08 32.47 5.82
C ASN A 222 31.75 33.37 4.77
N GLN A 223 31.13 33.56 3.60
CA GLN A 223 31.60 34.49 2.57
C GLN A 223 31.52 35.95 3.06
N ASN A 224 30.41 36.34 3.69
CA ASN A 224 30.24 37.67 4.27
C ASN A 224 31.27 37.96 5.36
N LYS A 225 31.53 36.99 6.26
CA LYS A 225 32.58 37.11 7.30
C LYS A 225 33.96 37.30 6.68
N ARG A 226 34.29 36.59 5.61
CA ARG A 226 35.57 36.73 4.88
C ARG A 226 35.71 38.09 4.19
N SER A 227 34.65 38.62 3.57
CA SER A 227 34.70 39.95 2.95
C SER A 227 34.89 41.07 3.98
N LEU A 228 34.26 40.95 5.16
CA LEU A 228 34.45 41.90 6.27
C LEU A 228 35.91 41.93 6.75
N THR A 229 36.53 40.75 6.95
CA THR A 229 37.93 40.66 7.39
C THR A 229 38.95 41.13 6.35
N THR A 230 38.60 41.09 5.06
CA THR A 230 39.50 41.49 3.95
C THR A 230 39.46 43.02 3.72
N ASN A 231 38.32 43.64 4.01
CA ASN A 231 38.18 45.10 3.96
C ASN A 231 38.91 45.79 5.13
N GLU A 232 38.96 45.15 6.30
CA GLU A 232 39.71 45.68 7.46
C GLU A 232 41.23 45.59 7.31
N SER A 233 41.74 44.64 6.51
CA SER A 233 43.18 44.48 6.25
C SER A 233 43.72 45.33 5.10
N SER A 234 42.86 45.85 4.21
CA SER A 234 43.25 46.81 3.15
C SER A 234 43.15 48.28 3.57
N ALA A 235 42.62 48.56 4.77
CA ALA A 235 42.47 49.90 5.32
C ALA A 235 43.59 50.30 6.32
N LYS A 236 44.63 49.48 6.46
CA LYS A 236 45.87 49.77 7.20
C LYS A 236 47.03 49.83 6.24
#